data_AF-A0A371D7Q1-F1
#
_entry.id   AF-A0A371D7Q1-F1
#
_cell.length_a   1.000
_cell.length_b   1.000
_cell.length_c   1.000
_cell.angle_alpha   90.00
_cell.angle_beta   90.00
_cell.angle_gamma   90.00
#
_symmetry.space_group_name_H-M   'P 1'
#
loop_
_entity.id
_entity.type
_entity.pdbx_description
1 polymer ?
#
loop_
_entity_poly.entity_id
_entity_poly.type
_entity_poly.pdbx_seq_one_letter_code
_entity_poly.pdbx_strand_id
1 'polypeptide(L)'
;MPPNANKNTRFRLTSVAEQLRQDAFANGKVLTKAEKLSLFETLQAMPGCDQYTKKAHDNWCRNHESQRTAHARGFIEQALHDLPNVAMVTLWHIACWARICGVTFQAATDIVWDLVEGDIVFAAQQMAEQGF
;
A
#
# COMPACT_ATOMS: atom_id res chain seq x y z
N MET A 1 41.55 4.75 22.72
CA MET A 1 40.76 3.81 21.90
C MET A 1 39.81 4.63 21.03
N PRO A 2 39.93 4.60 19.69
CA PRO A 2 38.94 5.27 18.84
C PRO A 2 37.60 4.53 18.89
N PRO A 3 36.45 5.23 18.83
CA PRO A 3 35.15 4.61 18.84
C PRO A 3 34.92 3.83 17.54
N ASN A 4 34.57 2.56 17.70
CA ASN A 4 34.30 1.59 16.64
C ASN A 4 33.02 1.99 15.89
N ALA A 5 33.16 2.74 14.80
CA ALA A 5 32.06 3.21 13.96
C ALA A 5 31.57 2.11 13.00
N ASN A 6 31.13 0.96 13.52
CA ASN A 6 30.31 0.02 12.74
C ASN A 6 28.86 0.54 12.70
N LYS A 7 28.67 1.70 12.06
CA LYS A 7 27.35 2.08 11.55
C LYS A 7 27.09 1.14 10.38
N ASN A 8 26.22 0.16 10.60
CA ASN A 8 25.71 -0.72 9.56
C ASN A 8 24.91 0.13 8.55
N THR A 9 25.62 0.82 7.65
CA THR A 9 25.05 1.68 6.62
C THR A 9 24.32 0.79 5.64
N ARG A 10 23.02 0.60 5.88
CA ARG A 10 22.12 -0.05 4.93
C ARG A 10 22.30 0.65 3.58
N PHE A 11 22.67 -0.12 2.57
CA PHE A 11 22.75 0.34 1.20
C PHE A 11 21.44 1.06 0.82
N ARG A 12 21.56 2.21 0.16
CA ARG A 12 20.43 3.02 -0.33
C ARG A 12 20.59 3.22 -1.83
N LEU A 13 19.47 3.11 -2.55
CA LEU A 13 19.42 3.49 -3.96
C LEU A 13 19.74 4.98 -4.11
N THR A 14 20.25 5.34 -5.29
CA THR A 14 20.36 6.74 -5.69
C THR A 14 18.97 7.37 -5.81
N SER A 15 18.88 8.70 -5.70
CA SER A 15 17.59 9.40 -5.83
C SER A 15 16.88 9.10 -7.15
N VAL A 16 17.62 8.98 -8.24
CA VAL A 16 17.08 8.66 -9.57
C VAL A 16 16.52 7.24 -9.61
N ALA A 17 17.25 6.27 -9.06
CA ALA A 17 16.80 4.88 -8.99
C ALA A 17 15.57 4.73 -8.06
N GLU A 18 15.53 5.50 -6.97
CA GLU A 18 14.38 5.56 -6.08
C GLU A 18 13.14 6.10 -6.79
N GLN A 19 13.28 7.18 -7.57
CA GLN A 19 12.18 7.75 -8.35
C GLN A 19 11.66 6.76 -9.39
N LEU A 20 12.56 6.14 -10.16
CA LEU A 20 12.19 5.11 -11.15
C LEU A 20 11.40 3.96 -10.49
N ARG A 21 11.85 3.52 -9.31
CA ARG A 21 11.19 2.48 -8.54
C ARG A 21 9.79 2.91 -8.10
N GLN A 22 9.59 4.16 -7.69
CA GLN A 22 8.26 4.67 -7.31
C GLN A 22 7.33 4.83 -8.52
N ASP A 23 7.85 5.36 -9.63
CA ASP A 23 7.08 5.58 -10.86
C ASP A 23 6.54 4.28 -11.44
N ALA A 24 7.29 3.18 -11.31
CA ALA A 24 6.86 1.86 -11.74
C ALA A 24 5.57 1.37 -11.03
N PHE A 25 5.29 1.87 -9.82
CA PHE A 25 4.09 1.55 -9.03
C PHE A 25 3.04 2.68 -9.04
N ALA A 26 3.24 3.73 -9.84
CA ALA A 26 2.29 4.84 -9.94
C ALA A 26 0.90 4.37 -10.41
N ASN A 27 -0.13 5.17 -10.13
CA ASN A 27 -1.52 4.94 -10.58
C ASN A 27 -2.15 3.61 -10.16
N GLY A 28 -1.71 3.03 -9.03
CA GLY A 28 -2.25 1.76 -8.53
C GLY A 28 -1.82 0.54 -9.34
N LYS A 29 -0.78 0.65 -10.18
CA LYS A 29 -0.22 -0.50 -10.89
C LYS A 29 0.38 -1.49 -9.89
N VAL A 30 -0.07 -2.74 -9.98
CA VAL A 30 0.54 -3.88 -9.31
C VAL A 30 1.44 -4.58 -10.32
N LEU A 31 2.74 -4.59 -10.04
CA LEU A 31 3.70 -5.25 -10.91
C LEU A 31 3.60 -6.77 -10.79
N THR A 32 3.58 -7.45 -11.94
CA THR A 32 3.73 -8.90 -12.03
C THR A 32 5.12 -9.34 -11.56
N LYS A 33 5.30 -10.65 -11.31
CA LYS A 33 6.62 -11.20 -10.94
C LYS A 33 7.70 -10.87 -11.98
N ALA A 34 7.34 -10.92 -13.26
CA ALA A 34 8.24 -10.60 -14.37
C ALA A 34 8.60 -9.10 -14.38
N GLU A 35 7.63 -8.22 -14.17
CA GLU A 35 7.88 -6.77 -14.11
C GLU A 35 8.70 -6.37 -12.88
N LYS A 36 8.48 -7.00 -11.71
CA LYS A 36 9.32 -6.79 -10.52
C LYS A 36 10.76 -7.21 -10.80
N LEU A 37 10.97 -8.35 -11.45
CA LEU A 37 12.31 -8.81 -11.83
C LEU A 37 12.98 -7.83 -12.81
N SER A 38 12.27 -7.42 -13.86
CA SER A 38 12.79 -6.47 -14.85
C SER A 38 13.12 -5.11 -14.22
N LEU A 39 12.29 -4.62 -13.28
CA LEU A 39 12.58 -3.41 -12.53
C LEU A 39 13.82 -3.58 -11.65
N PHE A 40 13.99 -4.73 -10.98
CA PHE A 40 15.20 -5.02 -10.21
C PHE A 40 16.46 -4.98 -11.08
N GLU A 41 16.46 -5.67 -12.22
CA GLU A 41 17.60 -5.70 -13.15
C GLU A 41 17.95 -4.29 -13.66
N THR A 42 16.92 -3.51 -13.99
CA THR A 42 17.09 -2.12 -14.41
C THR A 42 17.72 -1.27 -13.30
N LEU A 43 17.23 -1.38 -12.05
CA LEU A 43 17.76 -0.63 -10.92
C LEU A 43 19.19 -1.05 -10.57
N GLN A 44 19.51 -2.34 -10.63
CA GLN A 44 20.84 -2.84 -10.32
C GLN A 44 21.88 -2.37 -11.34
N ALA A 45 21.49 -2.25 -12.62
CA ALA A 45 22.34 -1.76 -13.69
C ALA A 45 22.60 -0.23 -13.63
N MET A 46 21.93 0.51 -12.75
CA MET A 46 22.14 1.95 -12.61
C MET A 46 23.46 2.27 -11.89
N PRO A 47 24.18 3.33 -12.29
CA PRO A 47 25.42 3.73 -11.63
C PRO A 47 25.24 3.94 -10.12
N GLY A 48 26.10 3.31 -9.31
CA GLY A 48 26.05 3.40 -7.86
C GLY A 48 24.99 2.51 -7.20
N CYS A 49 24.34 1.61 -7.96
CA CYS A 49 23.33 0.68 -7.46
C CYS A 49 23.76 -0.79 -7.43
N ASP A 50 25.05 -1.08 -7.60
CA ASP A 50 25.59 -2.43 -7.75
C ASP A 50 25.33 -3.34 -6.52
N GLN A 51 25.26 -2.73 -5.34
CA GLN A 51 24.98 -3.42 -4.08
C GLN A 51 23.48 -3.62 -3.82
N TYR A 52 22.60 -3.18 -4.73
CA TYR A 52 21.17 -3.41 -4.63
C TYR A 52 20.87 -4.89 -4.85
N THR A 53 20.30 -5.55 -3.84
CA THR A 53 20.05 -6.99 -3.90
C THR A 53 18.59 -7.29 -4.23
N LYS A 54 18.36 -8.44 -4.88
CA LYS A 54 17.00 -8.94 -5.13
C LYS A 54 16.18 -9.09 -3.85
N LYS A 55 16.80 -9.51 -2.74
CA LYS A 55 16.12 -9.60 -1.43
C LYS A 55 15.64 -8.23 -0.94
N ALA A 56 16.47 -7.20 -1.08
CA ALA A 56 16.08 -5.84 -0.71
C ALA A 56 14.93 -5.33 -1.61
N HIS A 57 14.97 -5.64 -2.90
CA HIS A 57 13.91 -5.32 -3.84
C HIS A 57 12.59 -6.01 -3.49
N ASP A 58 12.58 -7.33 -3.31
CA ASP A 58 11.38 -8.09 -2.99
C ASP A 58 10.75 -7.61 -1.66
N ASN A 59 11.59 -7.31 -0.66
CA ASN A 59 11.14 -6.77 0.62
C ASN A 59 10.55 -5.37 0.48
N TRP A 60 11.17 -4.50 -0.34
CA TRP A 60 10.63 -3.18 -0.62
C TRP A 60 9.28 -3.27 -1.32
N CYS A 61 9.14 -4.10 -2.36
CA CYS A 61 7.88 -4.28 -3.10
C CYS A 61 6.75 -4.74 -2.16
N ARG A 62 7.02 -5.71 -1.28
CA ARG A 62 6.04 -6.18 -0.30
C ARG A 62 5.65 -5.07 0.69
N ASN A 63 6.62 -4.34 1.22
CA ASN A 63 6.35 -3.25 2.15
C ASN A 63 5.59 -2.11 1.49
N HIS A 64 5.91 -1.79 0.24
CA HIS A 64 5.23 -0.75 -0.53
C HIS A 64 3.77 -1.12 -0.80
N GLU A 65 3.50 -2.36 -1.22
CA GLU A 65 2.14 -2.87 -1.39
C GLU A 65 1.36 -2.83 -0.08
N SER A 66 1.95 -3.31 1.02
CA SER A 66 1.32 -3.29 2.34
C SER A 66 1.02 -1.87 2.83
N GLN A 67 1.95 -0.93 2.67
CA GLN A 67 1.76 0.47 3.07
C GLN A 67 0.66 1.15 2.27
N ARG A 68 0.57 0.88 0.96
CA ARG A 68 -0.50 1.42 0.11
C ARG A 68 -1.87 0.90 0.52
N THR A 69 -1.99 -0.40 0.78
CA THR A 69 -3.24 -0.98 1.26
C THR A 69 -3.64 -0.42 2.62
N ALA A 70 -2.68 -0.25 3.55
CA ALA A 70 -2.96 0.35 4.86
C ALA A 70 -3.40 1.82 4.75
N HIS A 71 -2.74 2.60 3.90
CA HIS A 71 -3.12 3.99 3.62
C HIS A 71 -4.51 4.05 2.97
N ALA A 72 -4.78 3.20 1.99
CA ALA A 72 -6.09 3.11 1.35
C ALA A 72 -7.19 2.75 2.35
N ARG A 73 -6.91 1.84 3.30
CA ARG A 73 -7.87 1.48 4.35
C ARG A 73 -8.23 2.67 5.22
N GLY A 74 -7.24 3.38 5.77
CA GLY A 74 -7.52 4.55 6.61
C GLY A 74 -8.24 5.67 5.85
N PHE A 75 -7.90 5.88 4.58
CA PHE A 75 -8.59 6.85 3.73
C PHE A 75 -10.05 6.45 3.48
N ILE A 76 -10.31 5.19 3.11
CA ILE A 76 -11.65 4.68 2.81
C ILE A 76 -12.51 4.68 4.08
N GLU A 77 -11.95 4.28 5.23
CA GLU A 77 -12.63 4.31 6.52
C GLU A 77 -13.10 5.73 6.88
N GLN A 78 -12.23 6.73 6.74
CA GLN A 78 -12.62 8.13 6.96
C GLN A 78 -13.69 8.57 5.95
N ALA A 79 -13.54 8.22 4.67
CA ALA A 79 -14.49 8.59 3.64
C ALA A 79 -15.88 7.94 3.86
N LEU A 80 -15.92 6.72 4.41
CA LEU A 80 -17.16 6.05 4.81
C LEU A 80 -17.82 6.73 6.01
N HIS A 81 -17.04 7.13 7.01
CA HIS A 81 -17.54 7.87 8.18
C HIS A 81 -18.14 9.23 7.79
N ASP A 82 -17.59 9.88 6.77
CA ASP A 82 -18.08 11.18 6.30
C ASP A 82 -19.36 11.07 5.43
N LEU A 83 -19.76 9.86 5.02
CA LEU A 83 -20.99 9.65 4.27
C LEU A 83 -22.22 9.68 5.19
N PRO A 84 -23.32 10.33 4.78
CA PRO A 84 -24.55 10.38 5.59
C PRO A 84 -25.21 9.01 5.74
N ASN A 85 -24.93 8.08 4.81
CA ASN A 85 -25.37 6.70 4.88
C ASN A 85 -24.42 5.82 4.06
N VAL A 86 -23.83 4.81 4.70
CA VAL A 86 -22.92 3.83 4.08
C VAL A 86 -23.59 3.05 2.95
N ALA A 87 -24.92 2.89 2.96
CA ALA A 87 -25.67 2.29 1.86
C ALA A 87 -25.62 3.11 0.55
N MET A 88 -25.12 4.35 0.59
CA MET A 88 -24.92 5.20 -0.60
C MET A 88 -23.56 4.99 -1.27
N VAL A 89 -22.70 4.11 -0.73
CA VAL A 89 -21.44 3.75 -1.39
C VAL A 89 -21.77 3.10 -2.73
N THR A 90 -21.18 3.62 -3.80
CA THR A 90 -21.39 3.13 -5.16
C THR A 90 -20.05 2.71 -5.74
N LEU A 91 -20.08 1.96 -6.84
CA LEU A 91 -18.86 1.61 -7.59
C LEU A 91 -18.07 2.85 -8.03
N TRP A 92 -18.72 4.00 -8.22
CA TRP A 92 -18.04 5.25 -8.55
C TRP A 92 -17.20 5.77 -7.39
N HIS A 93 -17.70 5.71 -6.15
CA HIS A 93 -16.92 6.05 -4.95
C HIS A 93 -15.69 5.17 -4.82
N ILE A 94 -15.88 3.85 -4.96
CA ILE A 94 -14.79 2.86 -4.90
C ILE A 94 -13.75 3.14 -5.99
N ALA A 95 -14.17 3.45 -7.21
CA ALA A 95 -13.26 3.79 -8.30
C ALA A 95 -12.47 5.08 -8.03
N CYS A 96 -13.10 6.09 -7.45
CA CYS A 96 -12.43 7.32 -7.06
C CYS A 96 -11.40 7.07 -5.96
N TRP A 97 -11.76 6.33 -4.92
CA TRP A 97 -10.86 6.01 -3.81
C TRP A 97 -9.69 5.14 -4.25
N ALA A 98 -9.94 4.14 -5.10
CA ALA A 98 -8.90 3.32 -5.71
C ALA A 98 -7.89 4.18 -6.47
N ARG A 99 -8.38 5.16 -7.25
CA ARG A 99 -7.52 6.09 -7.99
C ARG A 99 -6.73 7.03 -7.07
N ILE A 100 -7.38 7.62 -6.06
CA ILE A 100 -6.75 8.56 -5.12
C ILE A 100 -5.65 7.86 -4.31
N CYS A 101 -5.93 6.66 -3.81
CA CYS A 101 -4.98 5.89 -3.00
C CYS A 101 -3.95 5.14 -3.84
N GLY A 102 -4.15 5.08 -5.16
CA GLY A 102 -3.40 4.23 -6.05
C GLY A 102 -3.46 2.77 -5.59
N VAL A 103 -4.64 2.19 -5.44
CA VAL A 103 -4.80 0.75 -5.27
C VAL A 103 -5.63 0.21 -6.43
N THR A 104 -5.67 -1.11 -6.59
CA THR A 104 -6.57 -1.70 -7.58
C THR A 104 -8.02 -1.49 -7.15
N PHE A 105 -8.92 -1.48 -8.13
CA PHE A 105 -10.35 -1.41 -7.84
C PHE A 105 -10.79 -2.55 -6.92
N GLN A 106 -10.30 -3.78 -7.16
CA GLN A 106 -10.58 -4.93 -6.32
C GLN A 106 -10.12 -4.71 -4.87
N ALA A 107 -8.89 -4.23 -4.66
CA ALA A 107 -8.38 -3.98 -3.31
C ALA A 107 -9.20 -2.92 -2.56
N ALA A 108 -9.66 -1.87 -3.26
CA ALA A 108 -10.56 -0.89 -2.67
C ALA A 108 -11.94 -1.50 -2.33
N THR A 109 -12.49 -2.36 -3.18
CA THR A 109 -13.73 -3.10 -2.91
C THR A 109 -13.59 -3.99 -1.69
N ASP A 110 -12.52 -4.77 -1.59
CA ASP A 110 -12.25 -5.67 -0.46
C ASP A 110 -12.17 -4.88 0.85
N ILE A 111 -11.48 -3.73 0.84
CA ILE A 111 -11.41 -2.83 2.00
C ILE A 111 -12.80 -2.32 2.40
N VAL A 112 -13.62 -1.88 1.45
CA VAL A 112 -14.98 -1.42 1.74
C VAL A 112 -15.81 -2.54 2.34
N TRP A 113 -15.76 -3.73 1.76
CA TRP A 113 -16.50 -4.89 2.25
C TRP A 113 -16.11 -5.24 3.69
N ASP A 114 -14.80 -5.32 3.97
CA ASP A 114 -14.27 -5.60 5.31
C ASP A 114 -14.72 -4.55 6.35
N LEU A 115 -14.76 -3.28 5.97
CA LEU A 115 -15.15 -2.18 6.87
C LEU A 115 -16.66 -2.18 7.12
N VAL A 116 -17.48 -2.38 6.08
CA VAL A 116 -18.94 -2.41 6.20
C VAL A 116 -19.43 -3.64 6.96
N GLU A 117 -18.85 -4.82 6.72
CA GLU A 117 -19.15 -6.00 7.53
C GLU A 117 -18.74 -5.81 9.00
N GLY A 118 -17.58 -5.19 9.23
CA GLY A 118 -17.12 -4.85 10.59
C GLY A 118 -18.09 -3.94 11.34
N ASP A 119 -18.60 -2.90 10.68
CA ASP A 119 -19.54 -1.94 11.27
C ASP A 119 -20.93 -2.56 11.53
N ILE A 120 -21.43 -3.42 10.62
CA ILE A 120 -22.70 -4.14 10.82
C ILE A 120 -22.59 -5.09 12.02
N VAL A 121 -21.49 -5.83 12.12
CA VAL A 121 -21.25 -6.77 13.23
C VAL A 121 -21.08 -6.03 14.56
N PHE A 122 -20.36 -4.91 14.57
CA PHE A 122 -20.16 -4.09 15.76
C PHE A 122 -21.46 -3.43 16.24
N ALA A 123 -22.27 -2.89 15.31
CA ALA A 123 -23.59 -2.33 15.62
C ALA A 123 -24.55 -3.39 16.16
N ALA A 124 -24.55 -4.59 15.57
CA ALA A 124 -25.36 -5.72 16.04
C ALA A 124 -24.92 -6.19 17.45
N GLN A 125 -23.62 -6.19 17.75
CA GLN A 125 -23.10 -6.52 19.07
C GLN A 125 -23.48 -5.48 20.13
N GLN A 126 -23.37 -4.17 19.82
CA GLN A 126 -23.83 -3.13 20.75
C GLN A 126 -25.33 -3.20 21.03
N MET A 127 -26.15 -3.51 20.02
CA MET A 127 -27.60 -3.69 20.23
C MET A 127 -27.91 -4.93 21.08
N ALA A 128 -27.13 -6.00 20.93
CA ALA A 128 -27.27 -7.21 21.76
C ALA A 128 -26.83 -6.97 23.22
N GLU A 129 -25.81 -6.15 23.45
CA GLU A 129 -25.32 -5.80 24.80
C GLU A 129 -26.22 -4.79 25.52
N GLN A 130 -26.95 -3.95 24.79
CA GLN A 130 -27.88 -2.97 25.37
C GLN A 130 -29.26 -3.53 25.72
N GLY A 131 -29.51 -4.83 25.47
CA GLY A 131 -30.68 -5.55 25.97
C GLY A 131 -32.01 -5.01 25.47
N PHE A 132 -32.47 -5.53 24.32
CA PHE A 132 -33.89 -5.62 24.01
C PHE A 132 -34.49 -6.90 24.59
#